data_AF-A0A4R7Z0Y5-F1
#
_entry.id   AF-A0A4R7Z0Y5-F1
#
_cell.length_a   1.000
_cell.length_b   1.000
_cell.length_c   1.000
_cell.angle_alpha   90.00
_cell.angle_beta   90.00
_cell.angle_gamma   90.00
#
_symmetry.space_group_name_H-M   'P 1'
#
loop_
_entity.id
_entity.type
_entity.pdbx_description
1 polymer ?
#
loop_
_entity_poly.entity_id
_entity_poly.type
_entity_poly.pdbx_seq_one_letter_code
_entity_poly.pdbx_strand_id
1 'polypeptide(L)'
;MKEEKMRILEMLQDGKINAEETEKLLAALGEEESGHSNAVQLKSRNESENGQAGKKRHLRIIVNEGGKDKVNMSLPLGVAKSLLNFVPQSAKDKMAAKDIDLNALTKTIDDLSEEKEILRVDDENETVIIRVE
;
A
#
# COMPACT_ATOMS: atom_id res chain seq x y z
N MET A 1 14.56 -16.56 17.23
CA MET A 1 13.23 -17.20 17.06
C MET A 1 12.94 -18.32 18.07
N LYS A 2 13.61 -19.50 18.04
CA LYS A 2 13.29 -20.60 18.99
C LYS A 2 13.55 -20.24 20.47
N GLU A 3 14.61 -19.48 20.73
CA GLU A 3 14.94 -19.02 22.09
C GLU A 3 13.92 -18.00 22.63
N GLU A 4 13.42 -17.11 21.76
CA GLU A 4 12.41 -16.10 22.13
C GLU A 4 11.05 -16.75 22.45
N LYS A 5 10.65 -17.75 21.65
CA LYS A 5 9.46 -18.56 21.93
C LYS A 5 9.57 -19.30 23.27
N MET A 6 10.75 -19.83 23.60
CA MET A 6 10.98 -20.50 24.89
C MET A 6 10.89 -19.52 26.06
N ARG A 7 11.45 -18.32 25.90
CA ARG A 7 11.41 -17.26 26.93
C ARG A 7 9.99 -16.78 27.23
N ILE A 8 9.14 -16.66 26.22
CA ILE A 8 7.73 -16.30 26.42
C ILE A 8 7.00 -17.40 27.22
N LEU A 9 7.25 -18.67 26.94
CA LEU A 9 6.65 -19.79 27.67
C LEU A 9 7.15 -19.88 29.12
N GLU A 10 8.42 -19.56 29.38
CA GLU A 10 8.94 -19.43 30.73
C GLU A 10 8.26 -18.29 31.50
N MET A 11 7.99 -17.15 30.85
CA MET A 11 7.27 -16.04 31.47
C MET A 11 5.82 -16.39 31.81
N LEU A 12 5.16 -17.24 31.01
CA LEU A 12 3.83 -17.77 31.32
C LEU A 12 3.89 -18.74 32.51
N GLN A 13 4.91 -19.60 32.56
CA GLN A 13 5.12 -20.54 33.67
C GLN A 13 5.40 -19.81 34.99
N ASP A 14 6.18 -18.73 34.94
CA ASP A 14 6.45 -17.85 36.08
C ASP A 14 5.24 -16.99 36.49
N GLY A 15 4.14 -17.03 35.72
CA GLY A 15 2.93 -16.22 35.96
C GLY A 15 3.12 -14.72 35.74
N LYS A 16 4.20 -14.31 35.05
CA LYS A 16 4.48 -12.90 34.73
C LYS A 16 3.57 -12.36 33.63
N ILE A 17 3.06 -13.25 32.78
CA ILE A 17 2.11 -12.96 31.71
C ILE A 17 0.99 -13.99 31.76
N ASN A 18 -0.19 -13.61 31.27
CA ASN A 18 -1.32 -14.51 31.18
C ASN A 18 -1.37 -15.25 29.83
N ALA A 19 -2.33 -16.19 29.69
CA ALA A 19 -2.48 -17.00 28.48
C ALA A 19 -2.79 -16.15 27.22
N GLU A 20 -3.60 -15.09 27.35
CA GLU A 20 -3.96 -14.20 26.23
C GLU A 20 -2.77 -13.34 25.78
N GLU A 21 -1.99 -12.83 26.73
CA GLU A 21 -0.75 -12.07 26.45
C GLU A 21 0.29 -12.96 25.77
N THR A 22 0.37 -14.22 26.17
CA THR A 22 1.26 -15.21 25.56
C THR A 22 0.89 -15.49 24.10
N GLU A 23 -0.40 -15.72 23.82
CA GLU A 23 -0.90 -15.93 22.46
C GLU A 23 -0.53 -14.76 21.54
N LYS A 24 -0.72 -13.52 22.03
CA LYS A 24 -0.40 -12.30 21.28
C LYS A 24 1.10 -12.16 20.98
N LEU A 25 1.97 -12.46 21.93
CA LEU A 25 3.42 -12.40 21.74
C LEU A 25 3.92 -13.48 20.78
N LEU A 26 3.35 -14.68 20.85
CA LEU A 26 3.67 -15.77 19.93
C LEU A 26 3.18 -15.48 18.50
N ALA A 27 2.02 -14.85 18.33
CA ALA A 27 1.49 -14.43 17.03
C ALA A 27 2.40 -13.37 16.39
N ALA A 28 2.76 -12.33 17.15
CA ALA A 28 3.65 -11.26 16.66
C ALA A 28 5.02 -11.80 16.22
N LEU A 29 5.57 -12.79 16.93
CA LEU A 29 6.83 -13.43 16.56
C LEU A 29 6.71 -14.32 15.31
N GLY A 30 5.51 -14.88 15.04
CA GLY A 30 5.22 -15.66 13.83
C GLY A 30 4.92 -14.80 12.59
N GLU A 31 4.38 -13.59 12.78
CA GLU A 31 4.13 -12.63 11.69
C GLU A 31 5.42 -12.06 11.08
N GLU A 32 6.55 -12.03 11.81
CA GLU A 32 7.84 -11.61 11.24
C GLU A 32 8.42 -12.61 10.21
N GLU A 33 8.02 -13.89 10.22
CA GLU A 33 8.37 -14.85 9.16
C GLU A 33 7.49 -14.72 7.91
N SER A 34 6.36 -14.00 8.00
CA SER A 34 5.36 -13.91 6.94
C SER A 34 5.02 -12.46 6.58
N GLY A 35 6.04 -11.72 6.14
CA GLY A 35 5.83 -10.49 5.38
C GLY A 35 6.06 -9.21 6.17
N HIS A 36 7.12 -8.51 5.79
CA HIS A 36 7.16 -7.07 5.88
C HIS A 36 6.01 -6.45 5.08
N SER A 37 4.84 -6.34 5.69
CA SER A 37 3.80 -5.42 5.29
C SER A 37 3.09 -4.91 6.53
N ASN A 38 3.75 -3.95 7.18
CA ASN A 38 3.11 -3.01 8.08
C ASN A 38 1.97 -2.30 7.34
N ALA A 39 0.77 -2.85 7.44
CA ALA A 39 -0.48 -2.17 7.21
C ALA A 39 -1.46 -2.67 8.26
N VAL A 40 -1.57 -1.87 9.32
CA VAL A 40 -2.65 -1.87 10.31
C VAL A 40 -3.96 -2.31 9.66
N GLN A 41 -4.33 -3.56 9.90
CA GLN A 41 -5.57 -4.14 9.43
C GLN A 41 -6.68 -3.65 10.37
N LEU A 42 -7.11 -2.41 10.17
CA LEU A 42 -8.36 -1.91 10.73
C LEU A 42 -9.48 -2.82 10.21
N LYS A 43 -10.00 -3.66 11.11
CA LYS A 43 -11.18 -4.49 10.91
C LYS A 43 -12.34 -3.62 10.45
N SER A 44 -12.57 -3.53 9.14
CA SER A 44 -13.80 -2.97 8.59
C SER A 44 -14.85 -4.08 8.56
N ARG A 45 -15.49 -4.29 9.71
CA ARG A 45 -16.84 -4.82 9.81
C ARG A 45 -17.73 -3.91 8.96
N ASN A 46 -18.13 -4.35 7.78
CA ASN A 46 -19.36 -3.91 7.10
C ASN A 46 -19.63 -4.87 5.95
N GLU A 47 -20.37 -5.92 6.29
CA GLU A 47 -21.33 -6.52 5.38
C GLU A 47 -22.43 -5.48 5.15
N SER A 48 -22.62 -5.06 3.92
CA SER A 48 -23.91 -4.59 3.42
C SER A 48 -23.99 -4.92 1.96
N GLU A 49 -25.07 -5.61 1.66
CA GLU A 49 -25.43 -6.23 0.42
C GLU A 49 -25.68 -5.18 -0.68
N ASN A 50 -25.57 -5.64 -1.93
CA ASN A 50 -26.02 -5.02 -3.17
C ASN A 50 -24.96 -4.25 -4.00
N GLY A 51 -24.60 -4.84 -5.16
CA GLY A 51 -24.06 -4.13 -6.32
C GLY A 51 -22.54 -4.12 -6.49
N GLN A 52 -22.04 -5.04 -7.32
CA GLN A 52 -20.69 -5.07 -7.93
C GLN A 52 -19.51 -5.04 -6.95
N ALA A 53 -18.92 -6.22 -6.74
CA ALA A 53 -17.66 -6.41 -6.05
C ALA A 53 -16.49 -5.77 -6.81
N GLY A 54 -16.38 -4.44 -6.76
CA GLY A 54 -15.15 -3.74 -7.08
C GLY A 54 -14.14 -4.01 -5.96
N LYS A 55 -13.12 -4.84 -6.22
CA LYS A 55 -11.95 -4.96 -5.35
C LYS A 55 -11.49 -3.54 -4.98
N LYS A 56 -11.38 -3.24 -3.68
CA LYS A 56 -10.88 -1.96 -3.16
C LYS A 56 -9.40 -1.84 -3.52
N ARG A 57 -9.12 -1.32 -4.71
CA ARG A 57 -7.78 -1.16 -5.25
C ARG A 57 -7.18 0.18 -4.90
N HIS A 58 -5.86 0.21 -4.81
CA HIS A 58 -5.04 1.35 -4.43
C HIS A 58 -3.98 1.63 -5.49
N LEU A 59 -3.82 2.89 -5.87
CA LEU A 59 -2.69 3.42 -6.63
C LEU A 59 -1.54 3.71 -5.66
N ARG A 60 -0.45 2.97 -5.79
CA ARG A 60 0.78 3.22 -5.04
C ARG A 60 1.74 4.05 -5.88
N ILE A 61 2.20 5.16 -5.32
CA ILE A 61 3.19 6.06 -5.92
C ILE A 61 4.44 6.04 -5.04
N ILE A 62 5.57 5.69 -5.64
CA ILE A 62 6.88 5.64 -5.00
C ILE A 62 7.81 6.56 -5.78
N VAL A 63 8.45 7.51 -5.11
CA VAL A 63 9.48 8.40 -5.66
C VAL A 63 10.73 8.23 -4.81
N ASN A 64 11.81 7.76 -5.44
CA ASN A 64 13.13 7.65 -4.87
C ASN A 64 14.00 8.78 -5.41
N GLU A 65 14.73 9.49 -4.55
CA GLU A 65 15.72 10.49 -4.95
C GLU A 65 17.03 10.20 -4.21
N GLY A 66 18.11 9.91 -4.94
CA GLY A 66 19.43 9.62 -4.36
C GLY A 66 19.46 8.40 -3.42
N GLY A 67 18.63 7.39 -3.69
CA GLY A 67 18.53 6.15 -2.89
C GLY A 67 17.72 6.30 -1.59
N LYS A 68 16.94 7.38 -1.44
CA LYS A 68 15.99 7.55 -0.33
C LYS A 68 14.58 7.75 -0.87
N ASP A 69 13.61 7.07 -0.23
CA ASP A 69 12.19 7.25 -0.48
C ASP A 69 11.78 8.69 -0.10
N LYS A 70 11.57 9.55 -1.10
CA LYS A 70 11.05 10.91 -0.93
C LYS A 70 9.54 10.91 -0.78
N VAL A 71 8.86 10.05 -1.54
CA VAL A 71 7.40 9.93 -1.53
C VAL A 71 7.03 8.45 -1.62
N ASN A 72 6.19 7.98 -0.68
CA ASN A 72 5.61 6.64 -0.71
C ASN A 72 4.17 6.76 -0.23
N MET A 73 3.22 6.80 -1.17
CA MET A 73 1.81 7.00 -0.86
C MET A 73 0.93 5.96 -1.55
N SER A 74 -0.15 5.56 -0.87
CA SER A 74 -1.17 4.66 -1.39
C SER A 74 -2.52 5.39 -1.42
N LEU A 75 -3.11 5.48 -2.61
CA LEU A 75 -4.33 6.24 -2.88
C LEU A 75 -5.41 5.28 -3.37
N PRO A 76 -6.58 5.17 -2.74
CA PRO A 76 -7.68 4.38 -3.31
C PRO A 76 -8.01 4.84 -4.73
N LEU A 77 -8.18 3.92 -5.69
CA LEU A 77 -8.42 4.26 -7.10
C LEU A 77 -9.64 5.18 -7.28
N GLY A 78 -10.68 4.99 -6.45
CA GLY A 78 -11.86 5.85 -6.45
C GLY A 78 -11.54 7.32 -6.16
N VAL A 79 -10.54 7.58 -5.31
CA VAL A 79 -10.08 8.94 -4.98
C VAL A 79 -9.14 9.49 -6.04
N ALA A 80 -8.26 8.64 -6.60
CA ALA A 80 -7.32 9.04 -7.65
C ALA A 80 -8.05 9.61 -8.88
N LYS A 81 -9.15 8.99 -9.32
CA LYS A 81 -9.99 9.51 -10.42
C LYS A 81 -10.54 10.90 -10.11
N SER A 82 -11.04 11.11 -8.89
CA SER A 82 -11.54 12.42 -8.48
C SER A 82 -10.42 13.46 -8.45
N LEU A 83 -9.25 13.15 -7.90
CA LEU A 83 -8.11 14.08 -7.84
C LEU A 83 -7.60 14.50 -9.22
N LEU A 84 -7.56 13.58 -10.19
CA LEU A 84 -7.17 13.88 -11.58
C LEU A 84 -8.09 14.94 -12.21
N ASN A 85 -9.38 14.97 -11.84
CA ASN A 85 -10.31 16.00 -12.29
C ASN A 85 -10.05 17.38 -11.67
N PHE A 86 -9.43 17.43 -10.48
CA PHE A 86 -9.06 18.66 -9.79
C PHE A 86 -7.67 19.18 -10.14
N VAL A 87 -6.92 18.49 -11.01
CA VAL A 87 -5.61 18.96 -11.47
C VAL A 87 -5.78 20.29 -12.24
N PRO A 88 -5.13 21.38 -11.82
CA PRO A 88 -5.21 22.67 -12.49
C PRO A 88 -4.71 22.59 -13.93
N GLN A 89 -5.30 23.36 -14.85
CA GLN A 89 -4.93 23.34 -16.26
C GLN A 89 -3.43 23.59 -16.49
N SER A 90 -2.83 24.49 -15.71
CA SER A 90 -1.39 24.79 -15.75
C SER A 90 -0.49 23.59 -15.41
N ALA A 91 -0.97 22.64 -14.60
CA ALA A 91 -0.27 21.40 -14.32
C ALA A 91 -0.46 20.39 -15.45
N LYS A 92 -1.65 20.34 -16.08
CA LYS A 92 -1.90 19.53 -17.27
C LYS A 92 -1.01 19.94 -18.44
N ASP A 93 -0.85 21.25 -18.67
CA ASP A 93 0.00 21.78 -19.74
C ASP A 93 1.47 21.41 -19.54
N LYS A 94 1.96 21.43 -18.29
CA LYS A 94 3.33 21.00 -17.94
C LYS A 94 3.54 19.49 -18.10
N MET A 95 2.50 18.69 -17.86
CA MET A 95 2.54 17.23 -18.06
C MET A 95 2.47 16.88 -19.55
N ALA A 96 1.64 17.56 -20.32
CA ALA A 96 1.58 17.42 -21.78
C ALA A 96 2.91 17.79 -22.45
N ALA A 97 3.60 18.82 -21.94
CA ALA A 97 4.95 19.19 -22.39
C ALA A 97 6.03 18.13 -22.07
N LYS A 98 5.72 17.16 -21.21
CA LYS A 98 6.55 15.99 -20.88
C LYS A 98 6.01 14.70 -21.51
N ASP A 99 5.13 14.81 -22.52
CA ASP A 99 4.45 13.69 -23.19
C ASP A 99 3.58 12.82 -22.26
N ILE A 100 3.12 13.36 -21.13
CA ILE A 100 2.24 12.68 -20.18
C ILE A 100 0.78 13.07 -20.47
N ASP A 101 0.00 12.15 -21.05
CA ASP A 101 -1.43 12.35 -21.29
C ASP A 101 -2.29 11.83 -20.12
N LEU A 102 -2.84 12.77 -19.35
CA LEU A 102 -3.71 12.49 -18.21
C LEU A 102 -5.05 11.84 -18.61
N ASN A 103 -5.54 12.08 -19.83
CA ASN A 103 -6.79 11.47 -20.30
C ASN A 103 -6.57 10.01 -20.73
N ALA A 104 -5.39 9.68 -21.24
CA ALA A 104 -4.99 8.31 -21.48
C ALA A 104 -4.81 7.56 -20.15
N LEU A 105 -4.23 8.22 -19.14
CA LEU A 105 -4.07 7.65 -17.80
C LEU A 105 -5.41 7.33 -17.14
N THR A 106 -6.41 8.22 -17.20
CA THR A 106 -7.74 7.96 -16.61
C THR A 106 -8.45 6.78 -17.29
N LYS A 107 -8.42 6.70 -18.62
CA LYS A 107 -8.98 5.56 -19.37
C LYS A 107 -8.27 4.26 -19.04
N THR A 108 -6.94 4.30 -18.91
CA THR A 108 -6.17 3.11 -18.54
C THR A 108 -6.52 2.69 -17.11
N ILE A 109 -6.71 3.62 -16.17
CA ILE A 109 -7.18 3.32 -14.81
C ILE A 109 -8.57 2.68 -14.78
N ASP A 110 -9.46 3.01 -15.73
CA ASP A 110 -10.75 2.31 -15.89
C ASP A 110 -10.57 0.86 -16.36
N ASP A 111 -9.64 0.63 -17.30
CA ASP A 111 -9.34 -0.70 -17.86
C ASP A 111 -8.42 -1.56 -16.98
N LEU A 112 -7.71 -0.95 -16.03
CA LEU A 112 -6.80 -1.61 -15.09
C LEU A 112 -7.58 -2.42 -14.04
N SER A 113 -8.12 -3.54 -14.51
CA SER A 113 -8.78 -4.57 -13.73
C SER A 113 -7.79 -5.59 -13.14
N GLU A 114 -6.50 -5.35 -13.24
CA GLU A 114 -5.42 -6.27 -12.82
C GLU A 114 -4.29 -5.50 -12.12
N GLU A 115 -3.62 -6.15 -11.16
CA GLU A 115 -2.43 -5.61 -10.49
C GLU A 115 -1.33 -5.40 -11.54
N LYS A 116 -0.99 -4.13 -11.82
CA LYS A 116 -0.07 -3.78 -12.90
C LYS A 116 0.70 -2.51 -12.57
N GLU A 117 1.97 -2.51 -12.97
CA GLU A 117 2.80 -1.31 -13.01
C GLU A 117 2.34 -0.43 -14.18
N ILE A 118 1.91 0.79 -13.88
CA ILE A 118 1.39 1.74 -14.87
C ILE A 118 2.55 2.53 -15.47
N LEU A 119 3.45 3.00 -14.62
CA LEU A 119 4.51 3.90 -15.02
C LEU A 119 5.75 3.63 -14.17
N ARG A 120 6.88 3.53 -14.85
CA ARG A 120 8.20 3.56 -14.25
C ARG A 120 9.09 4.52 -15.01
N VAL A 121 9.63 5.51 -14.30
CA VAL A 121 10.59 6.46 -14.82
C VAL A 121 11.85 6.31 -14.00
N ASP A 122 12.96 6.01 -14.67
CA ASP A 122 14.30 5.96 -14.08
C ASP A 122 15.13 7.09 -14.71
N ASP A 123 15.54 8.04 -13.89
CA ASP A 123 16.48 9.11 -14.19
C ASP A 123 17.73 8.94 -13.31
N GLU A 124 18.87 9.55 -13.67
CA GLU A 124 20.20 9.26 -13.08
C GLU A 124 20.25 9.31 -11.54
N ASN A 125 19.35 10.05 -10.90
CA ASN A 125 19.19 10.11 -9.45
C ASN A 125 17.74 9.98 -8.94
N GLU A 126 16.74 9.82 -9.82
CA GLU A 126 15.32 9.80 -9.44
C GLU A 126 14.57 8.62 -10.07
N THR A 127 13.92 7.81 -9.25
CA THR A 127 13.07 6.70 -9.71
C THR A 127 11.63 6.94 -9.28
N VAL A 128 10.70 6.98 -10.24
CA VAL A 128 9.26 7.11 -9.99
C VAL A 128 8.56 5.82 -10.43
N ILE A 129 7.87 5.15 -9.51
CA ILE A 129 7.08 3.94 -9.77
C ILE A 129 5.62 4.20 -9.39
N ILE A 130 4.71 3.95 -10.33
CA ILE A 130 3.28 4.01 -10.13
C ILE A 130 2.68 2.63 -10.44
N ARG A 131 2.04 2.00 -9.45
CA ARG A 131 1.42 0.68 -9.60
C ARG A 131 0.03 0.61 -8.99
N VAL A 132 -0.80 -0.30 -9.51
CA VAL A 132 -2.11 -0.63 -8.93
C VAL A 132 -1.97 -1.91 -8.10
N GLU A 133 -2.41 -1.83 -6.84
CA GLU A 133 -2.53 -2.93 -5.87
C GLU A 133 -4.01 -3.17 -5.50
#